data_AF-A0A964T1Y5-F1
#
_entry.id   AF-A0A964T1Y5-F1
#
_cell.length_a   1.000
_cell.length_b   1.000
_cell.length_c   1.000
_cell.angle_alpha   90.00
_cell.angle_beta   90.00
_cell.angle_gamma   90.00
#
_symmetry.space_group_name_H-M   'P 1'
#
loop_
_entity.id
_entity.type
_entity.pdbx_description
1 polymer ?
#
loop_
_entity_poly.entity_id
_entity_poly.type
_entity_poly.pdbx_seq_one_letter_code
_entity_poly.pdbx_strand_id
1 'polypeptide(L)'
;MRTTLIVTAVLSVFATTASAGSFDTPYALSAIHQDFLTQLKGTADEAGEVGNAARAAVSVLEPHVELEESVVLPFLSFSEAVRGGNASVVPEIPERLERLKAELPQLLDAKTNGIGTLVDLYAVADSEGRPEIVQLAERMIWHETIDAEILYPAAVLVGQAAQASMVGTTSGATPGP
;
A
#
# COMPACT_ATOMS: atom_id res chain seq x y z
N MET A 1 -5.42 36.64 40.81
CA MET A 1 -5.34 35.18 40.55
C MET A 1 -5.04 35.01 39.08
N ARG A 2 -3.82 34.60 38.71
CA ARG A 2 -3.39 34.41 37.32
C ARG A 2 -3.34 32.91 37.05
N THR A 3 -4.14 32.45 36.11
CA THR A 3 -4.22 31.06 35.67
C THR A 3 -3.09 30.79 34.69
N THR A 4 -2.19 29.87 35.01
CA THR A 4 -1.12 29.42 34.10
C THR A 4 -1.68 28.26 33.27
N LEU A 5 -1.82 28.47 31.96
CA LEU A 5 -2.08 27.38 30.99
C LEU A 5 -0.75 26.68 30.69
N ILE A 6 -0.67 25.39 31.01
CA ILE A 6 0.45 24.54 30.61
C ILE A 6 0.15 24.03 29.20
N VAL A 7 0.89 24.54 28.22
CA VAL A 7 0.91 24.01 26.85
C VAL A 7 1.93 22.88 26.84
N THR A 8 1.46 21.63 26.79
CA THR A 8 2.33 20.46 26.57
C THR A 8 2.69 20.42 25.09
N ALA A 9 3.91 20.84 24.76
CA ALA A 9 4.47 20.67 23.44
C ALA A 9 4.83 19.19 23.23
N VAL A 10 4.21 18.54 22.24
CA VAL A 10 4.66 17.24 21.73
C VAL A 10 5.94 17.49 20.94
N LEU A 11 7.08 17.30 21.60
CA LEU A 11 8.39 17.26 20.99
C LEU A 11 8.81 15.80 20.86
N SER A 12 8.95 15.30 19.63
CA SER A 12 10.08 14.45 19.16
C SER A 12 9.65 13.57 17.98
N VAL A 13 9.64 14.13 16.78
CA VAL A 13 9.95 13.36 15.57
C VAL A 13 11.34 13.80 15.14
N PHE A 14 12.37 13.20 15.73
CA PHE A 14 13.61 13.04 15.00
C PHE A 14 13.36 11.88 14.04
N ALA A 15 12.90 12.21 12.85
CA ALA A 15 13.06 11.34 11.71
C ALA A 15 14.57 11.19 11.50
N THR A 16 15.16 10.23 12.21
CA THR A 16 16.37 9.57 11.74
C THR A 16 16.02 9.16 10.32
N THR A 17 16.71 9.73 9.35
CA THR A 17 16.65 9.30 7.95
C THR A 17 17.11 7.85 7.94
N ALA A 18 16.20 6.92 8.19
CA ALA A 18 16.34 5.55 7.77
C ALA A 18 16.51 5.66 6.26
N SER A 19 17.74 5.50 5.80
CA SER A 19 18.03 5.18 4.42
C SER A 19 17.35 3.83 4.18
N ALA A 20 16.05 3.85 3.88
CA ALA A 20 15.44 2.81 3.06
C ALA A 20 16.36 2.65 1.84
N GLY A 21 16.71 1.42 1.47
CA GLY A 21 17.49 1.21 0.27
C GLY A 21 16.85 2.01 -0.85
N SER A 22 17.64 2.74 -1.63
CA SER A 22 17.12 3.43 -2.81
C SER A 22 16.36 2.37 -3.60
N PHE A 23 15.03 2.53 -3.73
CA PHE A 23 14.10 1.63 -4.44
C PHE A 23 13.37 0.54 -3.62
N ASP A 24 13.42 0.55 -2.28
CA ASP A 24 12.54 -0.27 -1.43
C ASP A 24 11.11 0.29 -1.34
N THR A 25 10.16 -0.53 -0.89
CA THR A 25 8.75 -0.18 -0.74
C THR A 25 8.52 1.04 0.17
N PRO A 26 7.59 1.98 -0.14
CA PRO A 26 7.32 3.12 0.72
C PRO A 26 6.86 2.68 2.12
N TYR A 27 7.69 2.96 3.13
CA TYR A 27 7.50 2.52 4.51
C TYR A 27 6.09 2.76 5.06
N ALA A 28 5.50 3.94 4.80
CA ALA A 28 4.20 4.30 5.36
C ALA A 28 3.07 3.36 4.87
N LEU A 29 3.11 2.94 3.61
CA LEU A 29 2.11 2.03 3.05
C LEU A 29 2.29 0.62 3.61
N SER A 30 3.52 0.11 3.63
CA SER A 30 3.80 -1.20 4.21
C SER A 30 3.50 -1.28 5.72
N ALA A 31 3.69 -0.17 6.45
CA ALA A 31 3.34 -0.11 7.87
C ALA A 31 1.82 -0.21 8.10
N ILE A 32 1.01 0.39 7.23
CA ILE A 32 -0.46 0.28 7.28
C ILE A 32 -0.88 -1.17 7.03
N HIS A 33 -0.32 -1.83 6.01
CA HIS A 33 -0.58 -3.24 5.73
C HIS A 33 -0.25 -4.14 6.91
N GLN A 34 0.92 -3.96 7.53
CA GLN A 34 1.33 -4.73 8.70
C GLN A 34 0.41 -4.50 9.89
N ASP A 35 -0.01 -3.25 10.14
CA ASP A 35 -0.92 -2.92 11.23
C ASP A 35 -2.29 -3.58 11.04
N PHE A 36 -2.86 -3.48 9.83
CA PHE A 36 -4.13 -4.10 9.49
C PHE A 36 -4.07 -5.63 9.58
N LEU A 37 -3.08 -6.27 8.99
CA LEU A 37 -2.93 -7.72 9.07
C LEU A 37 -2.72 -8.18 10.51
N THR A 38 -2.01 -7.42 11.34
CA THR A 38 -1.83 -7.74 12.77
C THR A 38 -3.16 -7.70 13.52
N GLN A 39 -3.94 -6.62 13.37
CA GLN A 39 -5.25 -6.49 14.02
C GLN A 39 -6.24 -7.55 13.52
N LEU A 40 -6.27 -7.80 12.21
CA LEU A 40 -7.16 -8.76 11.59
C LEU A 40 -6.82 -10.19 12.04
N LYS A 41 -5.54 -10.55 12.11
CA LYS A 41 -5.10 -11.85 12.64
C LYS A 41 -5.40 -12.00 14.13
N GLY A 42 -5.23 -10.95 14.93
CA GLY A 42 -5.65 -10.97 16.33
C GLY A 42 -7.15 -11.21 16.49
N THR A 43 -7.98 -10.61 15.62
CA THR A 43 -9.42 -10.89 15.57
C THR A 43 -9.71 -12.32 15.11
N ALA A 44 -8.92 -12.83 14.16
CA ALA A 44 -9.02 -14.18 13.63
C ALA A 44 -8.61 -15.28 14.63
N ASP A 45 -7.94 -14.93 15.73
CA ASP A 45 -7.66 -15.87 16.83
C ASP A 45 -8.86 -16.04 17.78
N GLU A 46 -9.87 -15.19 17.68
CA GLU A 46 -11.09 -15.31 18.48
C GLU A 46 -11.95 -16.52 18.06
N ALA A 47 -12.69 -17.06 19.02
CA ALA A 47 -13.77 -18.01 18.74
C ALA A 47 -15.05 -17.28 18.31
N GLY A 48 -16.01 -18.01 17.74
CA GLY A 48 -17.30 -17.45 17.34
C GLY A 48 -17.33 -16.90 15.91
N GLU A 49 -18.43 -16.23 15.57
CA GLU A 49 -18.71 -15.80 14.20
C GLU A 49 -17.77 -14.67 13.74
N VAL A 50 -17.46 -13.72 14.63
CA VAL A 50 -16.47 -12.66 14.38
C VAL A 50 -15.11 -13.24 13.99
N GLY A 51 -14.60 -14.20 14.78
CA GLY A 51 -13.32 -14.84 14.47
C GLY A 51 -13.37 -15.65 13.17
N ASN A 52 -14.50 -16.28 12.85
CA ASN A 52 -14.69 -16.99 11.57
C ASN A 52 -14.64 -16.01 10.38
N ALA A 53 -15.33 -14.87 10.47
CA ALA A 53 -15.32 -13.84 9.44
C ALA A 53 -13.93 -13.22 9.27
N ALA A 54 -13.23 -12.95 10.36
CA ALA A 54 -11.85 -12.45 10.32
C ALA A 54 -10.88 -13.45 9.67
N ARG A 55 -10.99 -14.75 9.97
CA ARG A 55 -10.21 -15.80 9.27
C ARG A 55 -10.47 -15.83 7.76
N ALA A 56 -11.73 -15.65 7.36
CA ALA A 56 -12.08 -15.56 5.94
C ALA A 56 -11.48 -14.31 5.28
N ALA A 57 -11.43 -13.18 6.00
CA ALA A 57 -10.77 -11.98 5.49
C ALA A 57 -9.24 -12.15 5.39
N VAL A 58 -8.58 -12.72 6.40
CA VAL A 58 -7.13 -13.00 6.38
C VAL A 58 -6.74 -13.87 5.17
N SER A 59 -7.51 -14.93 4.90
CA SER A 59 -7.16 -15.87 3.82
C SER A 59 -7.20 -15.27 2.42
N VAL A 60 -7.88 -14.13 2.25
CA VAL A 60 -7.94 -13.37 0.99
C VAL A 60 -6.96 -12.21 1.01
N LEU A 61 -6.91 -11.44 2.10
CA LEU A 61 -6.18 -10.17 2.16
C LEU A 61 -4.67 -10.35 2.37
N GLU A 62 -4.22 -11.37 3.10
CA GLU A 62 -2.78 -11.60 3.28
C GLU A 62 -2.06 -11.85 1.95
N PRO A 63 -2.47 -12.79 1.08
CA PRO A 63 -1.82 -12.97 -0.22
C PRO A 63 -2.06 -11.78 -1.16
N HIS A 64 -3.15 -11.02 -0.98
CA HIS A 64 -3.40 -9.79 -1.74
C HIS A 64 -2.34 -8.72 -1.41
N VAL A 65 -2.14 -8.44 -0.12
CA VAL A 65 -1.14 -7.51 0.38
C VAL A 65 0.27 -7.93 -0.03
N GLU A 66 0.61 -9.22 0.05
CA GLU A 66 1.91 -9.72 -0.42
C GLU A 66 2.14 -9.40 -1.90
N LEU A 67 1.09 -9.52 -2.72
CA LEU A 67 1.17 -9.18 -4.13
C LEU A 67 1.44 -7.68 -4.31
N GLU A 68 0.66 -6.81 -3.65
CA GLU A 68 0.82 -5.35 -3.70
C GLU A 68 2.22 -4.88 -3.28
N GLU A 69 2.73 -5.40 -2.16
CA GLU A 69 4.08 -5.13 -1.65
C GLU A 69 5.15 -5.48 -2.68
N SER A 70 4.93 -6.55 -3.45
CA SER A 70 5.91 -7.05 -4.40
C SER A 70 5.83 -6.39 -5.78
N VAL A 71 4.66 -5.88 -6.19
CA VAL A 71 4.46 -5.40 -7.58
C VAL A 71 3.95 -3.98 -7.72
N VAL A 72 3.14 -3.49 -6.79
CA VAL A 72 2.55 -2.14 -6.87
C VAL A 72 3.47 -1.15 -6.20
N LEU A 73 3.69 -1.36 -4.90
CA LEU A 73 4.31 -0.38 -4.04
C LEU A 73 5.76 -0.01 -4.44
N PRO A 74 6.60 -0.91 -5.01
CA PRO A 74 7.93 -0.53 -5.50
C PRO A 74 7.88 0.59 -6.54
N PHE A 75 6.86 0.65 -7.41
CA PHE A 75 6.77 1.75 -8.38
C PHE A 75 6.58 3.11 -7.72
N LEU A 76 5.87 3.18 -6.60
CA LEU A 76 5.66 4.43 -5.88
C LEU A 76 6.96 4.96 -5.26
N SER A 77 7.91 4.08 -4.90
CA SER A 77 9.23 4.49 -4.41
C SER A 77 10.10 5.11 -5.51
N PHE A 78 9.79 4.85 -6.78
CA PHE A 78 10.53 5.41 -7.92
C PHE A 78 10.10 6.84 -8.25
N SER A 79 8.96 7.30 -7.72
CA SER A 79 8.32 8.56 -8.10
C SER A 79 9.26 9.78 -8.06
N GLU A 80 10.08 9.91 -7.02
CA GLU A 80 11.06 10.99 -6.90
C GLU A 80 12.20 10.89 -7.92
N ALA A 81 12.70 9.68 -8.17
CA ALA A 81 13.74 9.46 -9.18
C ALA A 81 13.22 9.77 -10.60
N VAL A 82 12.00 9.35 -10.90
CA VAL A 82 11.31 9.66 -12.16
C VAL A 82 11.08 11.16 -12.31
N ARG A 83 10.57 11.82 -11.27
CA ARG A 83 10.38 13.28 -11.23
C ARG A 83 11.69 14.04 -11.45
N GLY A 84 12.80 13.53 -10.93
CA GLY A 84 14.14 14.10 -11.06
C GLY A 84 14.85 13.79 -12.37
N GLY A 85 14.25 13.02 -13.29
CA GLY A 85 14.89 12.60 -14.54
C GLY A 85 15.95 11.50 -14.38
N ASN A 86 16.00 10.85 -13.21
CA ASN A 86 16.98 9.81 -12.87
C ASN A 86 16.37 8.40 -12.97
N ALA A 87 15.37 8.19 -13.82
CA ALA A 87 14.71 6.88 -13.95
C ALA A 87 15.67 5.74 -14.33
N SER A 88 16.80 6.07 -14.99
CA SER A 88 17.83 5.10 -15.39
C SER A 88 18.56 4.43 -14.22
N VAL A 89 18.48 4.97 -13.00
CA VAL A 89 19.07 4.31 -11.81
C VAL A 89 18.15 3.23 -11.23
N VAL A 90 16.90 3.14 -11.70
CA VAL A 90 15.97 2.09 -11.29
C VAL A 90 16.19 0.86 -12.18
N PRO A 91 16.54 -0.31 -11.61
CA PRO A 91 16.79 -1.52 -12.39
C PRO A 91 15.48 -2.12 -12.94
N GLU A 92 15.55 -2.71 -14.13
CA GLU A 92 14.51 -3.62 -14.67
C GLU A 92 13.11 -2.99 -14.79
N ILE A 93 13.02 -1.67 -15.00
CA ILE A 93 11.73 -0.96 -15.14
C ILE A 93 10.82 -1.62 -16.20
N PRO A 94 11.28 -1.96 -17.42
CA PRO A 94 10.41 -2.59 -18.42
C PRO A 94 9.82 -3.91 -17.93
N GLU A 95 10.63 -4.81 -17.39
CA GLU A 95 10.21 -6.13 -16.93
C GLU A 95 9.24 -6.01 -15.74
N ARG A 96 9.56 -5.14 -14.76
CA ARG A 96 8.69 -4.88 -13.60
C ARG A 96 7.35 -4.29 -14.03
N LEU A 97 7.34 -3.40 -15.03
CA LEU A 97 6.12 -2.73 -15.48
C LEU A 97 5.20 -3.69 -16.21
N GLU A 98 5.76 -4.57 -17.05
CA GLU A 98 4.97 -5.62 -17.69
C GLU A 98 4.41 -6.61 -16.66
N ARG A 99 5.19 -6.95 -15.62
CA ARG A 99 4.68 -7.75 -14.48
C ARG A 99 3.51 -7.06 -13.78
N LEU A 100 3.65 -5.78 -13.41
CA LEU A 100 2.57 -5.01 -12.78
C LEU A 100 1.29 -5.03 -13.63
N LYS A 101 1.40 -4.74 -14.94
CA LYS A 101 0.23 -4.74 -15.84
C LYS A 101 -0.41 -6.11 -15.96
N ALA A 102 0.39 -7.19 -15.99
CA ALA A 102 -0.10 -8.56 -16.09
C ALA A 102 -0.81 -9.02 -14.82
N GLU A 103 -0.34 -8.58 -13.64
CA GLU A 103 -0.90 -8.95 -12.34
C GLU A 103 -2.04 -8.01 -11.88
N LEU A 104 -2.18 -6.82 -12.47
CA LEU A 104 -3.20 -5.83 -12.11
C LEU A 104 -4.65 -6.36 -12.16
N PRO A 105 -5.08 -7.14 -13.18
CA PRO A 105 -6.41 -7.74 -13.16
C PRO A 105 -6.65 -8.64 -11.94
N GLN A 106 -5.65 -9.46 -11.58
CA GLN A 106 -5.71 -10.32 -10.41
C GLN A 106 -5.79 -9.50 -9.11
N LEU A 107 -5.04 -8.40 -9.00
CA LEU A 107 -5.12 -7.48 -7.86
C LEU A 107 -6.54 -6.91 -7.70
N LEU A 108 -7.16 -6.47 -8.79
CA LEU A 108 -8.53 -5.92 -8.77
C LEU A 108 -9.59 -6.97 -8.38
N ASP A 109 -9.45 -8.19 -8.87
CA ASP A 109 -10.33 -9.30 -8.50
C ASP A 109 -10.15 -9.68 -7.02
N ALA A 110 -8.89 -9.79 -6.56
CA ALA A 110 -8.56 -10.08 -5.16
C ALA A 110 -9.10 -9.00 -4.22
N LYS A 111 -8.92 -7.72 -4.55
CA LYS A 111 -9.49 -6.57 -3.83
C LYS A 111 -11.02 -6.64 -3.73
N THR A 112 -11.70 -7.01 -4.82
CA THR A 112 -13.17 -7.16 -4.80
C THR A 112 -13.61 -8.26 -3.83
N ASN A 113 -12.91 -9.39 -3.83
CA ASN A 113 -13.16 -10.47 -2.89
C ASN A 113 -12.82 -10.06 -1.44
N GLY A 114 -11.71 -9.34 -1.25
CA GLY A 114 -11.26 -8.83 0.06
C GLY A 114 -12.25 -7.84 0.67
N ILE A 115 -12.80 -6.90 -0.13
CA ILE A 115 -13.87 -6.02 0.34
C ILE A 115 -15.11 -6.84 0.74
N GLY A 116 -15.46 -7.88 -0.03
CA GLY A 116 -16.57 -8.77 0.32
C GLY A 116 -16.41 -9.39 1.71
N THR A 117 -15.24 -9.96 2.01
CA THR A 117 -14.98 -10.57 3.32
C THR A 117 -14.92 -9.55 4.45
N LEU A 118 -14.45 -8.32 4.19
CA LEU A 118 -14.48 -7.23 5.15
C LEU A 118 -15.91 -6.72 5.43
N VAL A 119 -16.79 -6.69 4.43
CA VAL A 119 -18.21 -6.36 4.61
C VAL A 119 -18.91 -7.42 5.46
N ASP A 120 -18.59 -8.70 5.27
CA ASP A 120 -19.11 -9.77 6.12
C ASP A 120 -18.60 -9.64 7.57
N LEU A 121 -17.30 -9.35 7.76
CA LEU A 121 -16.72 -9.09 9.07
C LEU A 121 -17.40 -7.89 9.76
N TYR A 122 -17.62 -6.80 9.02
CA TYR A 122 -18.34 -5.64 9.50
C TYR A 122 -19.73 -6.03 10.01
N ALA A 123 -20.51 -6.75 9.20
CA ALA A 123 -21.91 -7.07 9.52
C ALA A 123 -22.02 -7.95 10.77
N VAL A 124 -21.16 -8.97 10.88
CA VAL A 124 -21.11 -9.85 12.04
C VAL A 124 -20.68 -9.08 13.29
N ALA A 125 -19.61 -8.29 13.20
CA ALA A 125 -19.11 -7.48 14.31
C ALA A 125 -20.16 -6.46 14.80
N ASP A 126 -20.90 -5.82 13.90
CA ASP A 126 -21.97 -4.87 14.24
C ASP A 126 -23.11 -5.59 14.99
N SER A 127 -23.54 -6.75 14.49
CA SER A 127 -24.60 -7.55 15.12
C SER A 127 -24.24 -8.07 16.53
N GLU A 128 -22.95 -8.34 16.77
CA GLU A 128 -22.43 -8.75 18.08
C GLU A 128 -22.02 -7.57 18.97
N GLY A 129 -22.19 -6.32 18.52
CA GLY A 129 -21.86 -5.14 19.29
C GLY A 129 -20.35 -4.97 19.54
N ARG A 130 -19.53 -5.23 18.52
CA ARG A 130 -18.06 -5.16 18.55
C ARG A 130 -17.54 -3.91 17.80
N PRO A 131 -17.71 -2.70 18.35
CA PRO A 131 -17.47 -1.44 17.62
C PRO A 131 -16.03 -1.24 17.15
N GLU A 132 -15.04 -1.81 17.84
CA GLU A 132 -13.63 -1.70 17.41
C GLU A 132 -13.35 -2.51 16.14
N ILE A 133 -13.99 -3.67 15.97
CA ILE A 133 -13.84 -4.52 14.77
C ILE A 133 -14.63 -3.92 13.61
N VAL A 134 -15.79 -3.32 13.88
CA VAL A 134 -16.53 -2.52 12.89
C VAL A 134 -15.63 -1.43 12.31
N GLN A 135 -14.98 -0.63 13.16
CA GLN A 135 -14.06 0.42 12.72
C GLN A 135 -12.81 -0.11 12.02
N LEU A 136 -12.31 -1.29 12.40
CA LEU A 136 -11.23 -1.95 11.68
C LEU A 136 -11.67 -2.30 10.24
N ALA A 137 -12.80 -2.98 10.10
CA ALA A 137 -13.33 -3.39 8.79
C ALA A 137 -13.59 -2.18 7.88
N GLU A 138 -14.19 -1.09 8.40
CA GLU A 138 -14.41 0.13 7.62
C GLU A 138 -13.11 0.75 7.11
N ARG A 139 -12.10 0.90 7.98
CA ARG A 139 -10.80 1.47 7.59
C ARG A 139 -10.10 0.63 6.53
N MET A 140 -10.19 -0.69 6.64
CA MET A 140 -9.62 -1.60 5.65
C MET A 140 -10.38 -1.49 4.32
N ILE A 141 -11.71 -1.41 4.32
CA ILE A 141 -12.49 -1.19 3.09
C ILE A 141 -12.09 0.12 2.39
N TRP A 142 -11.87 1.20 3.16
CA TRP A 142 -11.40 2.47 2.60
C TRP A 142 -10.00 2.35 2.02
N HIS A 143 -9.09 1.66 2.72
CA HIS A 143 -7.73 1.40 2.23
C HIS A 143 -7.74 0.67 0.89
N GLU A 144 -8.42 -0.47 0.81
CA GLU A 144 -8.59 -1.25 -0.43
C GLU A 144 -9.20 -0.43 -1.58
N THR A 145 -10.08 0.52 -1.24
CA THR A 145 -10.69 1.42 -2.23
C THR A 145 -9.71 2.47 -2.73
N ILE A 146 -8.95 3.09 -1.82
CA ILE A 146 -7.89 4.06 -2.16
C ILE A 146 -6.83 3.38 -3.04
N ASP A 147 -6.49 2.14 -2.74
CA ASP A 147 -5.46 1.41 -3.49
C ASP A 147 -5.88 1.21 -4.94
N ALA A 148 -7.11 0.76 -5.17
CA ALA A 148 -7.66 0.60 -6.52
C ALA A 148 -7.88 1.93 -7.26
N GLU A 149 -8.38 2.97 -6.58
CA GLU A 149 -8.73 4.24 -7.21
C GLU A 149 -7.50 5.14 -7.45
N ILE A 150 -6.47 5.04 -6.61
CA ILE A 150 -5.36 5.98 -6.57
C ILE A 150 -4.01 5.25 -6.71
N LEU A 151 -3.71 4.27 -5.86
CA LEU A 151 -2.35 3.72 -5.80
C LEU A 151 -1.98 2.89 -7.02
N TYR A 152 -2.86 2.00 -7.50
CA TYR A 152 -2.55 1.18 -8.66
C TYR A 152 -2.41 2.03 -9.93
N PRO A 153 -3.31 2.98 -10.23
CA PRO A 153 -3.11 3.91 -11.35
C PRO A 153 -1.80 4.71 -11.21
N ALA A 154 -1.48 5.20 -10.02
CA ALA A 154 -0.24 5.93 -9.77
C ALA A 154 1.00 5.07 -10.03
N ALA A 155 1.02 3.82 -9.57
CA ALA A 155 2.12 2.89 -9.82
C ALA A 155 2.36 2.65 -11.32
N VAL A 156 1.28 2.43 -12.08
CA VAL A 156 1.35 2.27 -13.54
C VAL A 156 1.89 3.55 -14.21
N LEU A 157 1.39 4.72 -13.82
CA LEU A 157 1.83 6.00 -14.38
C LEU A 157 3.31 6.28 -14.10
N VAL A 158 3.78 6.01 -12.87
CA VAL A 158 5.19 6.16 -12.51
C VAL A 158 6.06 5.20 -13.32
N GLY A 159 5.64 3.93 -13.47
CA GLY A 159 6.36 2.95 -14.29
C GLY A 159 6.44 3.35 -15.76
N GLN A 160 5.34 3.83 -16.35
CA GLN A 160 5.31 4.33 -17.73
C GLN A 160 6.20 5.56 -17.92
N ALA A 161 6.16 6.52 -16.99
CA ALA A 161 7.02 7.70 -17.04
C ALA A 161 8.51 7.34 -16.89
N ALA A 162 8.83 6.36 -16.03
CA ALA A 162 10.18 5.83 -15.88
C ALA A 162 10.67 5.22 -17.21
N GLN A 163 9.87 4.35 -17.83
CA GLN A 163 10.20 3.69 -19.09
C GLN A 163 10.39 4.70 -20.23
N ALA A 164 9.51 5.69 -20.35
CA ALA A 164 9.62 6.74 -21.38
C ALA A 164 10.92 7.56 -21.24
N SER A 165 11.34 7.86 -20.01
CA SER A 165 12.55 8.63 -19.73
C SER A 165 13.84 7.90 -20.14
N MET A 166 13.83 6.56 -20.15
CA MET A 166 14.94 5.73 -20.63
C MET A 166 15.09 5.76 -22.16
N VAL A 167 13.98 5.92 -22.90
CA VAL A 167 14.01 6.02 -24.36
C VAL A 167 14.49 7.40 -24.81
N GLY A 168 14.12 8.46 -24.09
CA GLY A 168 14.57 9.84 -24.40
C GLY A 168 16.06 10.08 -24.21
N THR A 169 16.73 9.32 -23.33
CA THR A 169 18.17 9.45 -23.06
C THR A 169 19.05 8.74 -24.10
N THR A 170 18.53 7.76 -24.84
CA THR A 170 19.29 7.02 -25.85
C THR A 170 19.38 7.74 -27.20
N SER A 171 18.50 8.71 -27.49
CA SER A 171 18.51 9.45 -28.78
C SER A 171 19.47 10.65 -28.81
N GLY A 172 20.16 10.98 -27.70
CA GLY A 172 21.06 12.14 -27.60
C GLY A 172 22.54 11.86 -27.87
N ALA A 173 22.93 10.60 -28.07
CA ALA A 173 24.33 10.21 -28.27
C ALA A 173 24.62 9.90 -29.76
N THR A 174 24.76 10.95 -30.58
CA THR A 174 25.54 10.85 -31.82
C THR A 174 26.74 11.78 -31.70
N PRO A 175 27.99 11.26 -31.60
CA PRO A 175 29.14 12.06 -31.92
C PRO A 175 29.16 12.23 -33.45
N GLY A 176 28.96 13.46 -33.91
CA GLY A 176 29.28 13.85 -35.28
C GLY A 176 30.77 13.68 -35.57
N PRO A 177 31.15 13.66 -36.87
CA PRO A 177 32.30 12.95 -37.42
C PRO A 177 33.67 13.31 -36.83
#